data_AF-A0A6I2Y709-F1
#
_entry.id   AF-A0A6I2Y709-F1
#
_cell.length_a   1.000
_cell.length_b   1.000
_cell.length_c   1.000
_cell.angle_alpha   90.00
_cell.angle_beta   90.00
_cell.angle_gamma   90.00
#
_symmetry.space_group_name_H-M   'P 1'
#
loop_
_entity.id
_entity.type
_entity.pdbx_description
1 polymer ?
#
loop_
_entity_poly.entity_id
_entity_poly.type
_entity_poly.pdbx_seq_one_letter_code
_entity_poly.pdbx_strand_id
1 'polypeptide(L)'
;MSDSDEIDATAPPQQPTEAEIRAALEEEMSHVHVGDVVLQTVVSLVNLAARRTGTAPETEGERDLEQVRISIDAVRALLPSVETVAPEQLPAVKDALSQLQLAYVKAGGDADSSVSGNQGAADGPGEDGETGPEDRPSRIWVPGS
;
A
#
# COMPACT_ATOMS: atom_id res chain seq x y z
N MET A 1 -14.97 -42.49 59.28
CA MET A 1 -14.24 -41.32 58.75
C MET A 1 -14.56 -41.25 57.27
N SER A 2 -15.67 -40.58 56.98
CA SER A 2 -16.05 -40.17 55.63
C SER A 2 -15.48 -38.77 55.46
N ASP A 3 -14.68 -38.55 54.43
CA ASP A 3 -14.44 -37.24 53.83
C ASP A 3 -13.81 -37.50 52.47
N SER A 4 -14.68 -37.71 51.49
CA SER A 4 -14.34 -37.70 50.06
C SER A 4 -15.14 -36.56 49.43
N ASP A 5 -14.88 -35.34 49.89
CA ASP A 5 -15.18 -34.11 49.14
C ASP A 5 -13.93 -33.80 48.29
N GLU A 6 -13.71 -34.62 47.26
CA GLU A 6 -12.83 -34.24 46.16
C GLU A 6 -13.64 -33.30 45.27
N ILE A 7 -13.45 -32.02 45.54
CA ILE A 7 -14.04 -30.89 44.83
C ILE A 7 -13.69 -31.04 43.35
N ASP A 8 -14.70 -31.31 42.52
CA ASP A 8 -14.60 -31.38 41.06
C ASP A 8 -14.22 -30.00 40.50
N ALA A 9 -12.92 -29.71 40.52
CA ALA A 9 -12.33 -28.46 40.07
C ALA A 9 -12.01 -28.48 38.56
N THR A 10 -12.82 -29.15 37.74
CA THR A 10 -12.60 -29.17 36.28
C THR A 10 -13.92 -29.14 35.48
N ALA A 11 -14.82 -28.20 35.76
CA ALA A 11 -15.85 -27.86 34.80
C ALA A 11 -15.21 -27.13 33.59
N PRO A 12 -15.34 -27.63 32.35
CA PRO A 12 -14.79 -26.95 31.18
C PRO A 12 -15.53 -25.62 30.92
N PRO A 13 -14.87 -24.61 30.32
CA PRO A 13 -15.51 -23.34 30.02
C PRO A 13 -16.73 -23.58 29.12
N GLN A 14 -17.92 -23.18 29.59
CA GLN A 14 -19.14 -23.22 28.79
C GLN A 14 -18.96 -22.32 27.57
N GLN A 15 -19.17 -22.88 26.37
CA GLN A 15 -19.18 -22.08 25.15
C GLN A 15 -20.34 -21.07 25.21
N PRO A 16 -20.12 -19.80 24.83
CA PRO A 16 -21.17 -18.80 24.81
C PRO A 16 -22.36 -19.26 23.96
N THR A 17 -23.57 -19.02 24.45
CA THR A 17 -24.80 -19.30 23.68
C THR A 17 -24.94 -18.31 22.53
N GLU A 18 -25.72 -18.66 21.50
CA GLU A 18 -25.96 -17.77 20.35
C GLU A 18 -26.56 -16.40 20.78
N ALA A 19 -27.39 -16.39 21.82
CA ALA A 19 -27.98 -15.17 22.36
C ALA A 19 -26.93 -14.28 23.03
N GLU A 20 -26.00 -14.87 23.79
CA GLU A 20 -24.88 -14.15 24.42
C GLU A 20 -23.90 -13.61 23.37
N ILE A 21 -23.63 -14.37 22.30
CA ILE A 21 -22.79 -13.93 21.17
C ILE A 21 -23.43 -12.72 20.47
N ARG A 22 -24.74 -12.75 20.23
CA ARG A 22 -25.47 -11.62 19.61
C ARG A 22 -25.44 -10.37 20.49
N ALA A 23 -25.69 -10.53 21.79
CA ALA A 23 -25.64 -9.42 22.75
C ALA A 23 -24.23 -8.80 22.83
N ALA A 24 -23.18 -9.63 22.84
CA ALA A 24 -21.80 -9.15 22.84
C ALA A 24 -21.46 -8.37 21.55
N LEU A 25 -21.93 -8.82 20.39
CA LEU A 25 -21.73 -8.11 19.12
C LEU A 25 -22.47 -6.76 19.09
N GLU A 26 -23.70 -6.71 19.61
CA GLU A 26 -24.47 -5.47 19.74
C GLU A 26 -23.77 -4.46 20.66
N GLU A 27 -23.22 -4.92 21.78
CA GLU A 27 -22.42 -4.10 22.69
C GLU A 27 -21.13 -3.61 22.01
N GLU A 28 -20.41 -4.46 21.28
CA GLU A 28 -19.21 -4.06 20.53
C GLU A 28 -19.54 -2.99 19.47
N MET A 29 -20.63 -3.16 18.72
CA MET A 29 -21.08 -2.16 17.74
C MET A 29 -21.41 -0.81 18.36
N SER A 30 -21.84 -0.76 19.62
CA SER A 30 -22.13 0.50 20.33
C SER A 30 -20.88 1.35 20.60
N HIS A 31 -19.69 0.73 20.62
CA HIS A 31 -18.42 1.39 20.87
C HIS A 31 -17.75 1.90 19.57
N VAL A 32 -18.17 1.40 18.40
CA VAL A 32 -17.59 1.78 17.11
C VAL A 32 -18.20 3.08 16.61
N HIS A 33 -17.39 4.13 16.49
CA HIS A 33 -17.84 5.41 15.97
C HIS A 33 -17.59 5.50 14.45
N VAL A 34 -18.57 6.02 13.71
CA VAL A 34 -18.44 6.19 12.25
C VAL A 34 -17.25 7.10 11.89
N GLY A 35 -16.95 8.10 12.73
CA GLY A 35 -15.79 8.97 12.55
C GLY A 35 -14.47 8.21 12.52
N ASP A 36 -14.29 7.25 13.42
CA ASP A 36 -13.09 6.41 13.48
C ASP A 36 -12.95 5.54 12.23
N VAL A 37 -14.06 4.99 11.73
CA VAL A 37 -14.08 4.18 10.50
C VAL A 37 -13.72 5.03 9.28
N VAL A 38 -14.24 6.26 9.18
CA VAL A 38 -13.91 7.19 8.09
C VAL A 38 -12.42 7.54 8.13
N LEU A 39 -11.88 7.89 9.30
CA LEU A 39 -10.45 8.21 9.45
C LEU A 39 -9.57 7.01 9.13
N GLN A 40 -9.92 5.83 9.64
CA GLN A 40 -9.19 4.59 9.36
C GLN A 40 -9.19 4.26 7.86
N THR A 41 -10.30 4.53 7.16
CA THR A 41 -10.40 4.36 5.71
C THR A 41 -9.47 5.32 4.98
N VAL A 42 -9.46 6.60 5.36
CA VAL A 42 -8.56 7.61 4.79
C VAL A 42 -7.09 7.21 4.98
N VAL A 43 -6.71 6.81 6.19
CA VAL A 43 -5.34 6.34 6.50
C VAL A 43 -4.97 5.13 5.64
N SER A 44 -5.88 4.17 5.49
CA SER A 44 -5.66 2.96 4.69
C SER A 44 -5.45 3.31 3.21
N LEU A 45 -6.28 4.20 2.65
CA LEU A 45 -6.16 4.67 1.28
C LEU A 45 -4.84 5.43 1.04
N VAL A 46 -4.48 6.34 1.94
CA VAL A 46 -3.23 7.13 1.82
C VAL A 46 -2.01 6.21 1.87
N ASN A 47 -1.96 5.27 2.83
CA ASN A 47 -0.83 4.36 2.98
C ASN A 47 -0.71 3.40 1.79
N LEU A 48 -1.84 2.87 1.31
CA LEU A 48 -1.85 2.01 0.13
C LEU A 48 -1.38 2.78 -1.11
N ALA A 49 -1.92 3.98 -1.33
CA ALA A 49 -1.55 4.81 -2.47
C ALA A 49 -0.07 5.21 -2.44
N ALA A 50 0.47 5.55 -1.26
CA ALA A 50 1.90 5.83 -1.10
C ALA A 50 2.76 4.65 -1.57
N ARG A 51 2.41 3.41 -1.22
CA ARG A 51 3.11 2.21 -1.73
C ARG A 51 2.95 2.04 -3.24
N ARG A 52 1.76 2.29 -3.79
CA ARG A 52 1.49 2.19 -5.24
C ARG A 52 2.17 3.27 -6.08
N THR A 53 2.73 4.32 -5.47
CA THR A 53 3.61 5.24 -6.21
C THR A 53 4.88 4.55 -6.71
N GLY A 54 5.34 3.49 -6.01
CA GLY A 54 6.53 2.72 -6.34
C GLY A 54 7.84 3.52 -6.29
N THR A 55 7.87 4.65 -5.57
CA THR A 55 9.04 5.54 -5.54
C THR A 55 10.16 5.04 -4.62
N ALA A 56 9.85 4.12 -3.70
CA ALA A 56 10.84 3.52 -2.81
C ALA A 56 11.32 2.17 -3.39
N PRO A 57 12.61 1.81 -3.26
CA PRO A 57 13.17 0.59 -3.86
C PRO A 57 12.40 -0.69 -3.50
N GLU A 58 11.88 -0.78 -2.29
CA GLU A 58 11.10 -1.91 -1.79
C GLU A 58 9.68 -2.01 -2.39
N THR A 59 9.20 -0.94 -3.03
CA THR A 59 7.85 -0.84 -3.65
C THR A 59 7.88 -0.66 -5.16
N GLU A 60 9.06 -0.67 -5.80
CA GLU A 60 9.18 -0.41 -7.25
C GLU A 60 8.32 -1.40 -8.08
N GLY A 61 8.33 -2.68 -7.70
CA GLY A 61 7.51 -3.73 -8.34
C GLY A 61 6.01 -3.65 -8.01
N GLU A 62 5.61 -2.75 -7.10
CA GLU A 62 4.23 -2.53 -6.67
C GLU A 62 3.59 -1.30 -7.34
N ARG A 63 4.30 -0.63 -8.26
CA ARG A 63 3.87 0.62 -8.90
C ARG A 63 2.57 0.45 -9.70
N ASP A 64 1.56 1.25 -9.35
CA ASP A 64 0.26 1.30 -10.01
C ASP A 64 -0.34 2.71 -9.88
N LEU A 65 -0.08 3.55 -10.89
CA LEU A 65 -0.55 4.94 -10.88
C LEU A 65 -2.08 5.07 -11.03
N GLU A 66 -2.76 4.08 -11.60
CA GLU A 66 -4.22 4.08 -11.66
C GLU A 66 -4.82 3.94 -10.25
N GLN A 67 -4.30 3.00 -9.45
CA GLN A 67 -4.70 2.87 -8.05
C GLN A 67 -4.36 4.11 -7.20
N VAL A 68 -3.23 4.77 -7.46
CA VAL A 68 -2.91 6.04 -6.78
C VAL A 68 -3.95 7.11 -7.09
N ARG A 69 -4.32 7.27 -8.36
CA ARG A 69 -5.34 8.23 -8.79
C ARG A 69 -6.70 7.95 -8.15
N ILE A 70 -7.16 6.70 -8.18
CA ILE A 70 -8.42 6.28 -7.55
C ILE A 70 -8.41 6.63 -6.05
N SER A 71 -7.29 6.38 -5.37
CA SER A 71 -7.16 6.67 -3.95
C SER A 71 -7.19 8.19 -3.66
N ILE A 72 -6.55 9.01 -4.48
CA ILE A 72 -6.61 10.48 -4.39
C ILE A 72 -8.07 10.97 -4.52
N ASP A 73 -8.80 10.44 -5.51
CA ASP A 73 -10.19 10.83 -5.75
C ASP A 73 -11.10 10.38 -4.59
N ALA A 74 -10.90 9.16 -4.06
CA ALA A 74 -11.63 8.65 -2.91
C ALA A 74 -11.37 9.48 -1.64
N VAL A 75 -10.11 9.80 -1.32
CA VAL A 75 -9.77 10.64 -0.16
C VAL A 75 -10.38 12.04 -0.31
N ARG A 76 -10.32 12.64 -1.52
CA ARG A 76 -10.95 13.93 -1.78
C ARG A 76 -12.47 13.88 -1.56
N ALA A 77 -13.14 12.82 -1.98
CA ALA A 77 -14.57 12.63 -1.79
C ALA A 77 -14.97 12.46 -0.30
N LEU A 78 -14.06 11.98 0.55
CA LEU A 78 -14.29 11.80 1.98
C LEU A 78 -14.08 13.08 2.82
N LEU A 79 -13.46 14.13 2.25
CA LEU A 79 -13.17 15.36 3.00
C LEU A 79 -14.39 16.00 3.68
N PRO A 80 -15.59 16.10 3.06
CA PRO A 80 -16.77 16.65 3.73
C PRO A 80 -17.23 15.79 4.91
N SER A 81 -17.07 14.47 4.82
CA SER A 81 -17.37 13.55 5.93
C SER A 81 -16.39 13.76 7.08
N VAL A 82 -15.09 13.88 6.79
CA VAL A 82 -14.06 14.19 7.80
C VAL A 82 -14.34 15.53 8.49
N GLU A 83 -14.69 16.58 7.74
CA GLU A 83 -15.09 17.87 8.30
C GLU A 83 -16.28 17.77 9.26
N THR A 84 -17.22 16.87 8.96
CA THR A 84 -18.43 16.66 9.78
C THR A 84 -18.13 15.85 11.05
N VAL A 85 -17.34 14.79 10.93
CA VAL A 85 -17.17 13.79 12.03
C VAL A 85 -15.90 13.97 12.85
N ALA A 86 -14.89 14.65 12.31
CA ALA A 86 -13.57 14.85 12.92
C ALA A 86 -12.91 16.15 12.38
N PRO A 87 -13.53 17.33 12.60
CA PRO A 87 -13.07 18.60 12.04
C PRO A 87 -11.63 18.95 12.43
N GLU A 88 -11.18 18.53 13.61
CA GLU A 88 -9.81 18.71 14.09
C GLU A 88 -8.76 17.93 13.30
N GLN A 89 -9.16 16.83 12.64
CA GLN A 89 -8.28 16.01 11.79
C GLN A 89 -8.25 16.49 10.34
N LEU A 90 -9.20 17.33 9.92
CA LEU A 90 -9.33 17.81 8.55
C LEU A 90 -8.04 18.44 7.98
N PRO A 91 -7.28 19.27 8.73
CA PRO A 91 -6.02 19.83 8.21
C PRO A 91 -5.00 18.73 7.88
N ALA A 92 -4.80 17.76 8.78
CA ALA A 92 -3.86 16.67 8.57
C ALA A 92 -4.22 15.80 7.36
N VAL A 93 -5.52 15.53 7.15
CA VAL A 93 -5.99 14.79 5.98
C VAL A 93 -5.74 15.56 4.67
N LYS A 94 -5.96 16.88 4.66
CA LYS A 94 -5.67 17.74 3.49
C LYS A 94 -4.18 17.79 3.17
N ASP A 95 -3.33 17.83 4.20
CA ASP A 95 -1.88 17.81 4.05
C ASP A 95 -1.41 16.48 3.46
N ALA A 96 -1.89 15.35 3.99
CA ALA A 96 -1.59 14.02 3.46
C ALA A 96 -2.04 13.86 2.00
N LEU A 97 -3.24 14.33 1.66
CA LEU A 97 -3.74 14.33 0.28
C LEU A 97 -2.85 15.16 -0.66
N SER A 98 -2.38 16.32 -0.21
CA SER A 98 -1.50 17.20 -1.00
C SER A 98 -0.14 16.55 -1.25
N GLN A 99 0.43 15.91 -0.22
CA GLN A 99 1.68 15.15 -0.35
C GLN A 99 1.53 13.98 -1.32
N LEU A 100 0.42 13.24 -1.24
CA LEU A 100 0.13 12.13 -2.14
C LEU A 100 -0.03 12.59 -3.60
N GLN A 101 -0.71 13.71 -3.84
CA GLN A 101 -0.84 14.29 -5.18
C GLN A 101 0.52 14.71 -5.76
N LEU A 102 1.40 15.29 -4.94
CA LEU A 102 2.75 15.63 -5.37
C LEU A 102 3.57 14.37 -5.72
N ALA A 103 3.46 13.32 -4.91
CA ALA A 103 4.13 12.03 -5.18
C ALA A 103 3.61 11.40 -6.48
N TYR A 104 2.30 11.46 -6.73
CA TYR A 104 1.68 10.97 -7.97
C TYR A 104 2.23 11.65 -9.22
N VAL A 105 2.31 12.99 -9.20
CA VAL A 105 2.84 13.76 -10.35
C VAL A 105 4.31 13.44 -10.59
N LYS A 106 5.13 13.37 -9.53
CA LYS A 106 6.55 12.99 -9.65
C LYS A 106 6.72 11.59 -10.23
N ALA A 107 5.99 10.63 -9.69
CA ALA A 107 6.03 9.25 -10.17
C ALA A 107 5.54 9.13 -11.63
N GLY A 108 4.59 9.96 -12.08
CA GLY A 108 4.18 10.02 -13.47
C GLY A 108 5.25 10.58 -14.42
N GLY A 109 5.97 11.63 -14.01
CA GLY A 109 7.03 12.26 -14.80
C GLY A 109 8.25 11.37 -15.04
N ASP A 110 8.57 10.46 -14.11
CA ASP A 110 9.70 9.53 -14.26
C ASP A 110 9.45 8.47 -15.35
N ALA A 111 8.19 8.05 -15.58
CA ALA A 111 7.85 7.14 -16.68
C ALA A 111 8.07 7.78 -18.05
N ASP A 112 7.59 9.01 -18.27
CA ASP A 112 7.73 9.70 -19.56
C ASP A 112 9.20 10.03 -19.91
N SER A 113 10.02 10.28 -18.88
CA SER A 113 11.46 10.55 -19.06
C SER A 113 12.24 9.35 -19.58
N SER A 114 11.80 8.12 -19.27
CA SER A 114 12.44 6.88 -19.74
C SER A 114 12.10 6.51 -21.21
N VAL A 115 11.00 7.03 -21.76
CA VAL A 115 10.57 6.76 -23.14
C VAL A 115 11.19 7.75 -24.13
N SER A 116 11.51 8.97 -23.69
CA SER A 116 12.13 10.01 -24.56
C SER A 116 13.64 9.84 -24.79
N GLY A 117 14.31 8.89 -24.12
CA GLY A 117 15.76 8.66 -24.25
C GLY A 117 16.21 7.82 -25.45
N ASN A 118 15.31 7.35 -26.32
CA ASN A 118 15.66 6.42 -27.42
C ASN A 118 15.17 6.87 -28.82
N GLN A 119 15.10 8.16 -29.08
CA GLN A 119 14.92 8.68 -30.46
C GLN A 119 15.94 9.79 -30.73
N GLY A 120 17.09 9.38 -31.27
CA GLY A 120 18.13 10.32 -31.68
C GLY A 120 19.44 9.67 -32.10
N ALA A 121 19.41 8.58 -32.89
CA ALA A 121 20.60 8.10 -33.61
C ALA A 121 20.20 7.23 -34.81
N ALA A 122 19.51 7.83 -35.78
CA ALA A 122 19.38 7.27 -37.12
C ALA A 122 19.27 8.41 -38.14
N ASP A 123 20.42 8.98 -38.50
CA ASP A 123 20.63 9.43 -39.88
C ASP A 123 22.11 9.21 -40.22
N GLY A 124 22.37 8.65 -41.40
CA GLY A 124 23.70 8.25 -41.89
C GLY A 124 24.60 9.45 -42.24
N PRO A 125 25.83 9.21 -42.72
CA PRO A 125 26.01 8.49 -43.99
C PRO A 125 27.06 7.36 -43.94
N GLY A 126 26.91 6.40 -44.84
CA GLY A 126 27.92 5.37 -45.08
C GLY A 126 29.15 5.93 -45.79
N GLU A 127 30.29 5.30 -45.57
CA GLU A 127 31.01 4.50 -46.57
C GLU A 127 32.26 3.90 -45.92
N ASP A 128 32.31 2.56 -45.99
CA ASP A 128 33.46 1.69 -46.24
C ASP A 128 34.74 1.84 -45.40
N GLY A 129 34.96 0.82 -44.56
CA GLY A 129 36.20 0.57 -43.83
C GLY A 129 36.27 -0.85 -43.29
N GLU A 130 36.62 -1.78 -44.19
CA GLU A 130 37.15 -3.14 -44.03
C GLU A 130 37.45 -3.69 -42.62
N THR A 131 36.83 -4.85 -42.36
CA THR A 131 37.37 -6.09 -41.75
C THR A 131 38.22 -6.01 -40.46
N GLY A 132 37.64 -6.51 -39.36
CA GLY A 132 38.37 -7.04 -38.20
C GLY A 132 37.61 -8.23 -37.61
N PRO A 133 38.26 -9.37 -37.32
CA PRO A 133 37.60 -10.66 -37.20
C PRO A 133 36.90 -10.88 -35.86
N GLU A 134 35.91 -11.75 -35.95
CA GLU A 134 35.09 -12.34 -34.91
C GLU A 134 35.96 -13.01 -33.85
N ASP A 135 35.76 -12.69 -32.57
CA ASP A 135 36.09 -13.60 -31.49
C ASP A 135 35.28 -13.28 -30.22
N ARG A 136 34.11 -13.92 -30.11
CA ARG A 136 33.52 -14.22 -28.81
C ARG A 136 33.81 -15.68 -28.51
N PRO A 137 34.52 -15.96 -27.41
CA PRO A 137 33.91 -16.90 -26.49
C PRO A 137 33.94 -16.47 -25.02
N SER A 138 32.81 -16.75 -24.39
CA SER A 138 32.49 -16.83 -22.97
C SER A 138 33.64 -17.37 -22.11
N ARG A 139 34.00 -16.62 -21.06
CA ARG A 139 34.71 -17.13 -19.88
C ARG A 139 33.92 -16.63 -18.68
N ILE A 140 33.01 -17.42 -18.08
CA ILE A 140 33.31 -18.36 -17.00
C ILE A 140 34.51 -17.87 -16.17
N TRP A 141 34.22 -17.20 -15.06
CA TRP A 141 35.16 -17.04 -13.95
C TRP A 141 34.51 -17.59 -12.67
N VAL A 142 35.28 -18.41 -11.97
CA VAL A 142 34.90 -19.36 -10.90
C VAL A 142 35.52 -18.85 -9.58
N PRO A 143 34.88 -19.04 -8.41
CA PRO A 143 35.29 -18.44 -7.15
C PRO A 143 36.42 -19.19 -6.42
N GLY A 144 37.03 -18.53 -5.44
CA GLY A 144 37.92 -19.09 -4.41
C GLY A 144 38.39 -17.95 -3.50
N SER A 145 38.47 -18.06 -2.17
CA SER A 145 38.74 -19.22 -1.30
C SER A 145 37.88 -19.24 -0.03
#